data_AF-A0A7C5IK08-F1
#
_entry.id   AF-A0A7C5IK08-F1
#
_cell.length_a   1.000
_cell.length_b   1.000
_cell.length_c   1.000
_cell.angle_alpha   90.00
_cell.angle_beta   90.00
_cell.angle_gamma   90.00
#
_symmetry.space_group_name_H-M   'P 1'
#
loop_
_entity.id
_entity.type
_entity.pdbx_description
1 polymer ?
#
loop_
_entity_poly.entity_id
_entity_poly.type
_entity_poly.pdbx_seq_one_letter_code
_entity_poly.pdbx_strand_id
1 'polypeptide(L)'
;MGSLRKGLIWCMALGLVALFPATVLAADGVHPVAWPSWHLQAAFLGLLAPAALMLLALGATPAEHAGDTVAGALSALVAGVVAYCICGFAFQFGGIALRENWPGL
;
A
#
# COMPACT_ATOMS: atom_id res chain seq x y z
N MET A 1 -27.14 9.96 -3.21
CA MET A 1 -26.13 9.46 -2.24
C MET A 1 -25.12 8.44 -2.83
N GLY A 2 -25.44 7.67 -3.87
CA GLY A 2 -24.51 6.68 -4.44
C GLY A 2 -23.27 7.24 -5.16
N SER A 3 -23.34 8.44 -5.76
CA SER A 3 -22.20 9.06 -6.46
C SER A 3 -21.10 9.53 -5.51
N LEU A 4 -21.47 10.15 -4.39
CA LEU A 4 -20.53 10.67 -3.38
C LEU A 4 -19.70 9.54 -2.73
N ARG A 5 -20.35 8.40 -2.46
CA ARG A 5 -19.71 7.22 -1.87
C ARG A 5 -18.71 6.57 -2.84
N LYS A 6 -19.03 6.52 -4.14
CA LYS A 6 -18.10 6.06 -5.17
C LYS A 6 -16.89 6.99 -5.31
N GLY A 7 -17.11 8.30 -5.28
CA GLY A 7 -16.02 9.29 -5.31
C GLY A 7 -15.06 9.15 -4.13
N LEU A 8 -15.59 8.99 -2.92
CA LEU A 8 -14.78 8.77 -1.72
C LEU A 8 -13.96 7.48 -1.78
N ILE A 9 -14.57 6.37 -2.24
CA ILE A 9 -13.88 5.09 -2.44
C ILE A 9 -12.74 5.25 -3.45
N TRP A 10 -12.98 5.95 -4.56
CA TRP A 10 -11.93 6.25 -5.54
C TRP A 10 -10.82 7.12 -4.97
N CYS A 11 -11.13 8.14 -4.18
CA CYS A 11 -10.11 8.96 -3.52
C CYS A 11 -9.28 8.17 -2.51
N MET A 12 -9.88 7.29 -1.72
CA MET A 12 -9.15 6.42 -0.78
C MET A 12 -8.30 5.39 -1.53
N ALA A 13 -8.84 4.78 -2.58
CA ALA A 13 -8.08 3.86 -3.43
C ALA A 13 -6.89 4.57 -4.10
N LEU A 14 -7.10 5.76 -4.67
CA LEU A 14 -6.02 6.57 -5.24
C LEU A 14 -4.98 6.98 -4.20
N GLY A 15 -5.40 7.33 -2.98
CA GLY A 15 -4.49 7.66 -1.87
C GLY A 15 -3.64 6.46 -1.43
N LEU A 16 -4.23 5.29 -1.28
CA LEU A 16 -3.52 4.03 -1.00
C LEU A 16 -2.57 3.66 -2.13
N VAL A 17 -3.03 3.79 -3.38
CA VAL A 17 -2.23 3.50 -4.57
C VAL A 17 -1.14 4.53 -4.81
N ALA A 18 -1.27 5.76 -4.30
CA ALA A 18 -0.20 6.76 -4.35
C ALA A 18 0.85 6.55 -3.24
N LEU A 19 0.50 5.85 -2.16
CA LEU A 19 1.41 5.53 -1.05
C LEU A 19 2.37 4.37 -1.37
N PHE A 20 1.88 3.33 -2.05
CA PHE A 20 2.67 2.13 -2.40
C PHE A 20 3.83 2.35 -3.41
N PRO A 21 3.74 3.25 -4.41
CA PRO A 21 4.78 3.50 -5.41
C PRO A 21 6.04 4.15 -4.86
N ALA A 22 6.01 4.73 -3.65
CA ALA A 22 7.23 5.21 -3.01
C ALA A 22 8.27 4.06 -2.89
N THR A 23 7.81 2.83 -2.67
CA THR A 23 8.66 1.63 -2.60
C THR A 23 9.26 1.22 -3.94
N VAL A 24 8.52 1.46 -5.03
CA VAL A 24 8.93 1.09 -6.40
C VAL A 24 9.86 2.16 -6.98
N LEU A 25 9.64 3.43 -6.64
CA LEU A 25 10.49 4.54 -7.03
C LEU A 25 11.87 4.47 -6.37
N ALA A 26 11.98 3.94 -5.16
CA ALA A 26 13.27 3.70 -4.50
C ALA A 26 14.08 2.56 -5.14
N ALA A 27 13.44 1.63 -5.87
CA ALA A 27 14.08 0.44 -6.40
C ALA A 27 14.75 0.66 -7.77
N ASP A 28 14.29 1.63 -8.57
CA ASP A 28 14.70 1.76 -9.98
C ASP A 28 15.88 2.72 -10.24
N GLY A 29 16.41 3.47 -9.26
CA GLY A 29 17.62 4.29 -9.48
C GLY A 29 17.45 5.47 -10.46
N VAL A 30 16.27 5.65 -11.07
CA VAL A 30 15.98 6.65 -12.11
C VAL A 30 15.05 7.75 -11.57
N HIS A 31 15.50 9.01 -11.65
CA HIS A 31 14.65 10.18 -11.39
C HIS A 31 13.41 10.18 -12.31
N PRO A 32 12.18 10.07 -11.80
CA PRO A 32 11.00 10.07 -12.65
C PRO A 32 10.68 11.49 -13.06
N VAL A 33 10.88 11.81 -14.34
CA VAL A 33 10.38 13.06 -14.96
C VAL A 33 8.83 13.05 -15.02
N ALA A 34 8.22 11.86 -14.89
CA ALA A 34 6.80 11.62 -14.66
C ALA A 34 6.62 10.25 -13.97
N TRP A 35 5.51 10.04 -13.25
CA TRP A 35 5.18 8.74 -12.67
C TRP A 35 4.85 7.75 -13.79
N PRO A 36 5.64 6.69 -14.04
CA PRO A 36 5.32 5.74 -15.08
C PRO A 36 4.01 5.05 -14.73
N SER A 37 3.06 5.03 -15.66
CA SER A 37 1.74 4.42 -15.47
C SER A 37 1.80 2.95 -15.03
N TRP A 38 2.88 2.25 -15.38
CA TRP A 38 3.20 0.90 -14.95
C TRP A 38 3.39 0.77 -13.43
N HIS A 39 4.15 1.67 -12.79
CA HIS A 39 4.42 1.61 -11.34
C HIS A 39 3.13 1.76 -10.52
N LEU A 40 2.23 2.61 -11.02
CA LEU A 40 0.91 2.84 -10.45
C LEU A 40 -0.01 1.60 -10.59
N GLN A 41 0.06 0.92 -11.74
CA GLN A 41 -0.65 -0.35 -11.96
C GLN A 41 -0.09 -1.47 -11.08
N ALA A 42 1.24 -1.60 -10.98
CA ALA A 42 1.89 -2.59 -10.15
C ALA A 42 1.55 -2.39 -8.66
N ALA A 43 1.53 -1.14 -8.18
CA ALA A 43 1.09 -0.82 -6.82
C ALA A 43 -0.38 -1.17 -6.58
N PHE A 44 -1.27 -0.89 -7.54
CA PHE A 44 -2.67 -1.30 -7.46
C PHE A 44 -2.84 -2.82 -7.43
N LEU A 45 -2.10 -3.55 -8.26
CA LEU A 45 -2.09 -5.01 -8.24
C LEU A 45 -1.49 -5.56 -6.94
N GLY A 46 -0.50 -4.88 -6.36
CA GLY A 46 0.08 -5.21 -5.06
C GLY A 46 -0.94 -5.19 -3.92
N LEU A 47 -1.94 -4.32 -3.98
CA LEU A 47 -3.05 -4.28 -3.01
C LEU A 47 -3.99 -5.50 -3.11
N LEU A 48 -3.96 -6.25 -4.20
CA LEU A 48 -4.73 -7.50 -4.31
C LEU A 48 -4.16 -8.59 -3.40
N ALA A 49 -2.85 -8.58 -3.12
CA ALA A 49 -2.23 -9.58 -2.25
C ALA A 49 -2.79 -9.56 -0.82
N PRO A 50 -2.83 -8.43 -0.09
CA PRO A 50 -3.46 -8.40 1.22
C PRO A 50 -4.96 -8.72 1.13
N ALA A 51 -5.69 -8.25 0.11
CA ALA A 51 -7.10 -8.60 -0.06
C ALA A 51 -7.31 -10.12 -0.21
N ALA A 52 -6.47 -10.80 -1.00
CA ALA A 52 -6.51 -12.25 -1.16
C ALA A 52 -6.25 -12.98 0.17
N LEU A 53 -5.28 -12.50 0.96
CA LEU A 53 -5.00 -13.05 2.30
C LEU A 53 -6.15 -12.83 3.27
N MET A 54 -6.82 -11.67 3.23
CA MET A 54 -8.02 -11.43 4.05
C MET A 54 -9.16 -12.39 3.68
N LEU A 55 -9.42 -12.58 2.39
CA LEU A 55 -10.44 -13.52 1.92
C LEU A 55 -10.10 -14.97 2.28
N LEU A 56 -8.82 -15.35 2.18
CA LEU A 56 -8.35 -16.67 2.58
C LEU A 56 -8.53 -16.90 4.09
N ALA A 57 -8.14 -15.93 4.92
CA ALA A 57 -8.32 -15.98 6.36
C ALA A 57 -9.81 -16.05 6.74
N LEU A 58 -10.65 -15.27 6.07
CA LEU A 58 -12.09 -15.27 6.26
C LEU A 58 -12.71 -16.63 5.89
N GLY A 59 -12.29 -17.23 4.78
CA GLY A 59 -12.77 -18.55 4.35
C GLY A 59 -12.39 -19.69 5.31
N ALA A 60 -11.32 -19.52 6.08
CA ALA A 60 -10.89 -20.46 7.12
C ALA A 60 -11.51 -20.16 8.50
N THR A 61 -12.23 -19.05 8.66
CA THR A 61 -12.78 -18.62 9.95
C THR A 61 -14.25 -19.06 10.10
N PRO A 62 -14.66 -19.58 11.27
CA PRO A 62 -16.07 -19.82 11.60
C PRO A 62 -16.91 -18.54 11.48
N ALA A 63 -18.15 -18.64 10.99
CA ALA A 63 -19.01 -17.47 10.71
C ALA A 63 -19.21 -16.52 11.91
N GLU A 64 -19.26 -17.08 13.11
CA GLU A 64 -19.32 -16.38 14.41
C GLU A 64 -18.14 -15.44 14.68
N HIS A 65 -16.96 -15.72 14.11
CA HIS A 65 -15.74 -14.91 14.27
C HIS A 65 -15.36 -14.13 13.00
N ALA A 66 -16.13 -14.28 11.92
CA ALA A 66 -15.84 -13.68 10.62
C ALA A 66 -15.69 -12.15 10.69
N GLY A 67 -16.53 -11.49 11.49
CA GLY A 67 -16.48 -10.04 11.70
C GLY A 67 -15.16 -9.59 12.33
N ASP A 68 -14.73 -10.27 13.40
CA ASP A 68 -13.50 -9.96 14.12
C ASP A 68 -12.26 -10.22 13.26
N THR A 69 -12.25 -11.30 12.47
CA THR A 69 -11.17 -11.60 11.54
C THR A 69 -11.03 -10.51 10.47
N VAL A 70 -12.14 -10.07 9.87
CA VAL A 70 -12.10 -8.99 8.86
C VAL A 70 -11.65 -7.67 9.49
N ALA A 71 -12.18 -7.33 10.67
CA ALA A 71 -11.79 -6.12 11.38
C ALA A 71 -10.31 -6.14 11.76
N GLY A 72 -9.80 -7.25 12.27
CA GLY A 72 -8.40 -7.47 12.61
C GLY A 72 -7.49 -7.36 11.39
N ALA A 73 -7.87 -7.97 10.26
CA ALA A 73 -7.07 -7.92 9.05
C ALA A 73 -7.04 -6.51 8.42
N LEU A 74 -8.16 -5.78 8.42
CA LEU A 74 -8.22 -4.39 7.97
C LEU A 74 -7.39 -3.47 8.87
N SER A 75 -7.50 -3.62 10.19
CA SER A 75 -6.72 -2.82 11.13
C SER A 75 -5.23 -3.11 11.04
N ALA A 76 -4.83 -4.38 10.83
CA ALA A 76 -3.45 -4.74 10.54
C ALA A 76 -2.92 -4.10 9.25
N LEU A 77 -3.74 -4.08 8.17
CA LEU A 77 -3.36 -3.42 6.92
C LEU A 77 -3.14 -1.91 7.14
N VAL A 78 -4.08 -1.23 7.80
CA VAL A 78 -3.96 0.20 8.09
C VAL A 78 -2.74 0.49 8.97
N ALA A 79 -2.55 -0.29 10.04
CA ALA A 79 -1.40 -0.13 10.92
C ALA A 79 -0.07 -0.36 10.19
N GLY A 80 0.00 -1.36 9.33
CA GLY A 80 1.17 -1.64 8.50
C GLY A 80 1.49 -0.48 7.54
N VAL A 81 0.47 0.06 6.86
CA VAL A 81 0.61 1.22 5.97
C VAL A 81 1.13 2.44 6.74
N VAL A 82 0.56 2.74 7.92
CA VAL A 82 0.97 3.87 8.76
C VAL A 82 2.41 3.68 9.25
N ALA A 83 2.75 2.51 9.78
CA ALA A 83 4.10 2.20 10.25
C ALA A 83 5.13 2.31 9.11
N TYR A 84 4.74 1.87 7.92
CA TYR A 84 5.57 1.98 6.72
C TYR A 84 5.89 3.44 6.37
N CYS A 85 4.88 4.32 6.40
CA CYS A 85 5.06 5.75 6.14
C CYS A 85 5.87 6.48 7.21
N ILE A 86 5.71 6.13 8.49
CA ILE A 86 6.40 6.80 9.59
C ILE A 86 7.90 6.49 9.56
N CYS A 87 8.28 5.22 9.41
CA CYS A 87 9.68 4.82 9.49
C CYS A 87 10.06 3.61 8.62
N GLY A 88 9.11 2.76 8.24
CA GLY A 88 9.41 1.53 7.49
C GLY A 88 10.10 1.80 6.16
N PHE A 89 9.68 2.83 5.43
CA PHE A 89 10.34 3.26 4.19
C PHE A 89 11.81 3.62 4.41
N ALA A 90 12.10 4.44 5.43
CA ALA A 90 13.47 4.86 5.75
C ALA A 90 14.33 3.68 6.22
N PHE A 91 13.79 2.75 6.99
CA PHE A 91 14.53 1.54 7.39
C PHE A 91 14.80 0.61 6.22
N GLN A 92 13.87 0.49 5.27
CA GLN A 92 14.02 -0.40 4.13
C GLN A 92 14.97 0.17 3.06
N PHE A 93 14.92 1.47 2.80
CA PHE A 93 15.62 2.10 1.66
C PHE A 93 16.62 3.18 2.05
N GLY A 94 16.63 3.67 3.30
CA GLY A 94 17.48 4.79 3.73
C GLY A 94 18.99 4.50 3.66
N GLY A 95 19.40 3.23 3.84
CA GLY A 95 20.81 2.83 3.66
C GLY A 95 21.27 2.89 2.19
N ILE A 96 20.35 2.71 1.24
CA ILE A 96 20.64 2.78 -0.20
C ILE A 96 20.84 4.23 -0.63
N ALA A 97 20.03 5.15 -0.09
CA ALA A 97 20.16 6.59 -0.34
C ALA A 97 21.54 7.15 0.08
N LEU A 98 22.09 6.66 1.20
CA LEU A 98 23.42 7.05 1.68
C LEU A 98 24.57 6.51 0.82
N ARG A 99 24.35 5.41 0.08
CA ARG A 99 25.38 4.75 -0.72
C ARG A 99 25.41 5.24 -2.17
N GLU A 100 24.26 5.62 -2.73
CA GLU A 100 24.13 6.08 -4.11
C GLU A 100 24.12 7.60 -4.29
N ASN A 101 24.24 8.37 -3.18
CA ASN A 101 24.34 9.83 -3.18
C ASN A 101 23.20 10.51 -3.96
N TRP A 102 21.97 10.04 -3.69
CA TRP A 102 20.78 10.39 -4.44
C TRP A 102 20.14 11.69 -3.89
N PRO A 103 20.13 12.81 -4.66
CA PRO A 103 19.63 14.08 -4.15
C PRO A 103 18.09 14.08 -4.10
N GLY A 104 17.52 14.29 -2.91
CA GLY A 104 16.07 14.39 -2.69
C GLY A 104 15.47 13.29 -1.81
N LEU A 105 16.31 12.42 -1.26
CA LEU A 105 16.08 11.70 0.00
C LEU A 105 16.88 12.36 1.13
#